data_AF-L9ZPQ5-F1
#
_entry.id   AF-L9ZPQ5-F1
#
_cell.length_a   1.000
_cell.length_b   1.000
_cell.length_c   1.000
_cell.angle_alpha   90.00
_cell.angle_beta   90.00
_cell.angle_gamma   90.00
#
_symmetry.space_group_name_H-M   'P 1'
#
loop_
_entity.id
_entity.type
_entity.pdbx_description
1 polymer ?
#
loop_
_entity_poly.entity_id
_entity_poly.type
_entity_poly.pdbx_seq_one_letter_code
_entity_poly.pdbx_strand_id
1 'polypeptide(L)'
;MNRRGFLRGTATIGTVGIAGCLEGLGFEEESAWANPPLVENRPDAVYLPSSREEMRTYGMAADGDYAVALSYTFPHRFWTVEATSDGKQRVEVETDDTLHLMTTLWDRETKTVLPVDMRVELLQDGSPVDAGISSPWPMLSQRMGFHYGDNVGLPGEGEYTARIRAGPVALERTGAFEGRLDTAASLEVDFEYARSDINELSFETLDESKWGTRDALSLMDHGDGSGSHGGDLGPPPTGQEPRIADIPGDSLGTQRSGDAAITAFVTDADRFTDGGSYLAVCPRTPYNDIILPLTALSATVERDGEVVREEGLVETLDGELGHHYGLELDELVAGDRVTITVDSPPQVSRHDGYETAFFEFDEITYTI
;
A
#
# COMPACT_ATOMS: atom_id res chain seq x y z
N MET A 1 5.97 3.20 26.23
CA MET A 1 5.51 3.67 27.57
C MET A 1 4.30 2.84 27.96
N ASN A 2 4.47 1.98 28.96
CA ASN A 2 3.50 0.94 29.36
C ASN A 2 2.35 1.52 30.21
N ARG A 3 1.10 1.20 29.90
CA ARG A 3 -0.11 1.47 30.72
C ARG A 3 -0.95 0.18 30.63
N ARG A 4 -1.31 -0.56 31.68
CA ARG A 4 -1.73 -0.17 33.04
C ARG A 4 -1.43 -1.30 34.05
N GLY A 5 -1.06 -0.90 35.26
CA GLY A 5 -0.95 -1.77 36.42
C GLY A 5 -2.27 -1.96 37.17
N PHE A 6 -2.69 -3.21 37.28
CA PHE A 6 -2.86 -3.97 38.53
C PHE A 6 -3.60 -3.33 39.72
N LEU A 7 -4.75 -3.93 40.09
CA LEU A 7 -5.30 -3.91 41.44
C LEU A 7 -5.51 -5.35 41.93
N ARG A 8 -4.67 -5.72 42.91
CA ARG A 8 -4.73 -6.96 43.71
C ARG A 8 -5.76 -6.76 44.84
N GLY A 9 -6.76 -7.62 44.91
CA GLY A 9 -7.66 -7.75 46.07
C GLY A 9 -7.85 -9.23 46.38
N THR A 10 -7.15 -9.73 47.40
CA THR A 10 -7.12 -11.12 47.84
C THR A 10 -8.35 -11.47 48.68
N ALA A 11 -9.07 -12.54 48.33
CA ALA A 11 -9.85 -13.33 49.29
C ALA A 11 -9.79 -14.82 48.92
N THR A 12 -9.07 -15.59 49.72
CA THR A 12 -8.93 -17.05 49.66
C THR A 12 -10.14 -17.72 50.33
N ILE A 13 -10.68 -18.78 49.72
CA ILE A 13 -10.83 -20.15 50.30
C ILE A 13 -11.45 -21.10 49.26
N GLY A 14 -10.61 -22.04 48.80
CA GLY A 14 -10.85 -23.43 48.44
C GLY A 14 -12.15 -23.89 47.76
N THR A 15 -12.02 -24.36 46.51
CA THR A 15 -12.63 -25.61 46.07
C THR A 15 -11.85 -26.25 44.92
N VAL A 16 -11.40 -27.49 45.18
CA VAL A 16 -11.01 -28.62 44.31
C VAL A 16 -10.93 -28.37 42.80
N GLY A 17 -9.76 -28.69 42.24
CA GLY A 17 -9.39 -28.46 40.85
C GLY A 17 -10.19 -29.23 39.81
N ILE A 18 -10.43 -28.52 38.71
CA ILE A 18 -10.76 -29.05 37.38
C ILE A 18 -9.92 -28.28 36.34
N ALA A 19 -8.63 -28.10 36.62
CA ALA A 19 -7.69 -27.41 35.73
C ALA A 19 -7.14 -28.32 34.61
N GLY A 20 -7.86 -29.38 34.23
CA GLY A 20 -7.36 -30.39 33.28
C GLY A 20 -8.43 -31.06 32.42
N CYS A 21 -9.61 -30.44 32.28
CA CYS A 21 -10.69 -30.98 31.43
C CYS A 21 -11.12 -30.04 30.29
N LEU A 22 -10.47 -28.89 30.11
CA LEU A 22 -10.74 -28.01 28.96
C LEU A 22 -9.79 -28.25 27.78
N GLU A 23 -8.54 -28.66 28.02
CA GLU A 23 -7.62 -29.13 26.95
C GLU A 23 -8.11 -30.43 26.30
N GLY A 24 -8.83 -31.29 27.03
CA GLY A 24 -9.41 -32.53 26.49
C GLY A 24 -10.70 -32.35 25.69
N LEU A 25 -11.23 -31.13 25.59
CA LEU A 25 -12.45 -30.79 24.83
C LEU A 25 -12.15 -30.10 23.49
N GLY A 26 -10.88 -29.92 23.13
CA GLY A 26 -10.51 -29.33 21.84
C GLY A 26 -10.90 -27.84 21.70
N PHE A 27 -11.00 -27.12 22.81
CA PHE A 27 -11.17 -25.66 22.83
C PHE A 27 -9.82 -24.95 22.99
N GLU A 28 -8.79 -25.41 22.29
CA GLU A 28 -7.77 -24.46 21.84
C GLU A 28 -8.47 -23.65 20.74
N GLU A 29 -8.70 -22.37 20.99
CA GLU A 29 -9.04 -21.40 19.94
C GLU A 29 -7.77 -21.24 19.08
N GLU A 30 -7.41 -22.30 18.34
CA GLU A 30 -6.54 -22.14 17.17
C GLU A 30 -7.30 -21.20 16.25
N SER A 31 -6.66 -20.08 15.89
CA SER A 31 -7.17 -19.17 14.87
C SER A 31 -7.70 -20.02 13.72
N ALA A 32 -8.99 -19.88 13.39
CA ALA A 32 -9.62 -20.63 12.30
C ALA A 32 -8.95 -20.35 10.94
N TRP A 33 -8.06 -19.36 10.90
CA TRP A 33 -7.33 -18.88 9.74
C TRP A 33 -5.91 -19.47 9.75
N ALA A 34 -5.75 -20.61 9.07
CA ALA A 34 -4.43 -21.09 8.73
C ALA A 34 -3.84 -20.19 7.64
N ASN A 35 -3.03 -19.22 8.07
CA ASN A 35 -2.19 -18.40 7.19
C ASN A 35 -1.51 -19.29 6.13
N PRO A 36 -1.41 -18.85 4.86
CA PRO A 36 -0.73 -19.62 3.82
C PRO A 36 0.67 -20.04 4.24
N PRO A 37 1.21 -21.19 3.78
CA PRO A 37 2.59 -21.53 4.09
C PRO A 37 3.52 -20.41 3.60
N LEU A 38 4.42 -19.95 4.45
CA LEU A 38 5.41 -18.96 4.05
C LEU A 38 6.49 -19.66 3.22
N VAL A 39 6.84 -19.08 2.08
CA VAL A 39 7.90 -19.61 1.22
C VAL A 39 9.22 -19.67 1.98
N GLU A 40 9.92 -20.79 1.91
CA GLU A 40 11.27 -20.94 2.47
C GLU A 40 12.32 -20.33 1.52
N ASN A 41 13.41 -19.78 2.08
CA ASN A 41 14.53 -19.22 1.30
C ASN A 41 14.13 -18.14 0.27
N ARG A 42 13.22 -17.25 0.68
CA ARG A 42 12.74 -16.12 -0.12
C ARG A 42 13.89 -15.23 -0.58
N PRO A 43 13.88 -14.74 -1.83
CA PRO A 43 14.89 -13.80 -2.29
C PRO A 43 14.66 -12.41 -1.69
N ASP A 44 15.71 -11.60 -1.62
CA ASP A 44 15.62 -10.15 -1.34
C ASP A 44 15.14 -9.40 -2.60
N ALA A 45 13.94 -9.74 -3.06
CA ALA A 45 13.32 -9.27 -4.31
C ALA A 45 11.82 -9.62 -4.30
N VAL A 46 11.06 -9.04 -5.24
CA VAL A 46 9.70 -9.47 -5.52
C VAL A 46 9.70 -10.95 -5.95
N TYR A 47 8.76 -11.73 -5.41
CA TYR A 47 8.69 -13.16 -5.70
C TYR A 47 7.25 -13.71 -5.66
N LEU A 48 7.01 -14.85 -6.32
CA LEU A 48 5.70 -15.51 -6.28
C LEU A 48 5.44 -16.16 -4.90
N PRO A 49 4.38 -15.74 -4.18
CA PRO A 49 4.00 -16.33 -2.89
C PRO A 49 3.53 -17.78 -3.05
N SER A 50 3.22 -18.44 -1.94
CA SER A 50 2.70 -19.81 -1.98
C SER A 50 1.27 -19.91 -2.53
N SER A 51 0.56 -18.80 -2.55
CA SER A 51 -0.87 -18.78 -2.83
C SER A 51 -1.37 -17.46 -3.40
N ARG A 52 -2.55 -17.55 -4.00
CA ARG A 52 -3.39 -16.45 -4.43
C ARG A 52 -4.68 -16.48 -3.62
N GLU A 53 -5.01 -15.33 -3.03
CA GLU A 53 -6.17 -15.16 -2.17
C GLU A 53 -7.27 -14.40 -2.90
N GLU A 54 -8.52 -14.85 -2.77
CA GLU A 54 -9.68 -14.10 -3.22
C GLU A 54 -9.92 -12.89 -2.32
N MET A 55 -10.33 -11.79 -2.94
CA MET A 55 -10.74 -10.58 -2.24
C MET A 55 -12.10 -10.18 -2.81
N ARG A 56 -12.99 -9.67 -1.97
CA ARG A 56 -14.29 -9.16 -2.40
C ARG A 56 -14.43 -7.69 -1.99
N THR A 57 -15.34 -6.99 -2.66
CA THR A 57 -15.63 -5.58 -2.40
C THR A 57 -16.99 -5.47 -1.74
N TYR A 58 -17.04 -4.84 -0.57
CA TYR A 58 -18.28 -4.49 0.10
C TYR A 58 -19.03 -3.39 -0.65
N GLY A 59 -18.32 -2.34 -1.06
CA GLY A 59 -18.94 -1.23 -1.77
C GLY A 59 -17.96 -0.12 -2.11
N MET A 60 -18.48 0.92 -2.75
CA MET A 60 -17.74 2.12 -3.10
C MET A 60 -18.52 3.37 -2.73
N ALA A 61 -17.79 4.45 -2.46
CA ALA A 61 -18.36 5.77 -2.24
C ALA A 61 -17.52 6.84 -2.93
N ALA A 62 -18.12 8.00 -3.16
CA ALA A 62 -17.46 9.16 -3.74
C ALA A 62 -17.94 10.44 -3.07
N ASP A 63 -17.02 11.38 -2.87
CA ASP A 63 -17.29 12.72 -2.38
C ASP A 63 -16.31 13.72 -3.03
N GLY A 64 -16.85 14.72 -3.74
CA GLY A 64 -16.04 15.64 -4.53
C GLY A 64 -15.13 14.91 -5.52
N ASP A 65 -13.83 15.21 -5.43
CA ASP A 65 -12.77 14.59 -6.25
C ASP A 65 -12.37 13.18 -5.77
N TYR A 66 -12.74 12.78 -4.56
CA TYR A 66 -12.32 11.51 -3.96
C TYR A 66 -13.31 10.39 -4.26
N ALA A 67 -12.79 9.18 -4.49
CA ALA A 67 -13.56 7.95 -4.42
C ALA A 67 -12.81 6.88 -3.62
N VAL A 68 -13.58 6.00 -2.99
CA VAL A 68 -13.06 4.90 -2.16
C VAL A 68 -13.79 3.60 -2.50
N ALA A 69 -13.07 2.49 -2.42
CA ALA A 69 -13.60 1.14 -2.46
C ALA A 69 -13.23 0.45 -1.15
N LEU A 70 -14.21 -0.15 -0.50
CA LEU A 70 -14.02 -0.97 0.70
C LEU A 70 -14.02 -2.44 0.28
N SER A 71 -12.92 -3.12 0.55
CA SER A 71 -12.72 -4.53 0.20
C SER A 71 -12.31 -5.33 1.42
N TYR A 72 -12.47 -6.64 1.33
CA TYR A 72 -12.11 -7.55 2.41
C TYR A 72 -11.53 -8.86 1.88
N THR A 73 -10.74 -9.50 2.73
CA THR A 73 -10.34 -10.91 2.62
C THR A 73 -10.31 -11.54 4.02
N PHE A 74 -9.94 -12.82 4.12
CA PHE A 74 -9.66 -13.44 5.40
C PHE A 74 -8.46 -12.76 6.09
N PRO A 75 -8.40 -12.76 7.44
CA PRO A 75 -7.24 -12.22 8.15
C PRO A 75 -5.96 -12.92 7.70
N HIS A 76 -4.91 -12.14 7.48
CA HIS A 76 -3.61 -12.69 7.11
C HIS A 76 -2.46 -11.90 7.72
N ARG A 77 -1.28 -12.52 7.71
CA ARG A 77 -0.05 -11.85 8.11
C ARG A 77 0.33 -10.76 7.10
N PHE A 78 1.02 -9.74 7.59
CA PHE A 78 1.73 -8.78 6.77
C PHE A 78 2.93 -8.23 7.54
N TRP A 79 3.70 -7.33 6.92
CA TRP A 79 4.85 -6.71 7.55
C TRP A 79 4.70 -5.20 7.52
N THR A 80 4.68 -4.57 8.70
CA THR A 80 4.83 -3.12 8.80
C THR A 80 6.27 -2.75 8.52
N VAL A 81 6.46 -1.63 7.82
CA VAL A 81 7.78 -1.03 7.56
C VAL A 81 7.86 0.23 8.40
N GLU A 82 8.88 0.32 9.25
CA GLU A 82 9.14 1.49 10.08
C GLU A 82 10.53 2.03 9.79
N ALA A 83 10.70 3.35 9.91
CA ALA A 83 11.99 4.02 9.85
C ALA A 83 12.81 3.80 11.14
N THR A 84 12.98 2.54 11.58
CA THR A 84 13.75 2.15 12.77
C THR A 84 14.82 1.11 12.43
N SER A 85 15.77 0.89 13.34
CA SER A 85 16.93 -0.01 13.12
C SER A 85 16.57 -1.48 12.90
N ASP A 86 15.37 -1.90 13.31
CA ASP A 86 14.86 -3.26 13.07
C ASP A 86 14.02 -3.34 11.78
N GLY A 87 13.71 -2.18 11.16
CA GLY A 87 13.23 -1.94 9.79
C GLY A 87 11.87 -2.49 9.38
N LYS A 88 11.41 -3.57 10.02
CA LYS A 88 10.22 -4.32 9.64
C LYS A 88 9.67 -5.17 10.79
N GLN A 89 8.37 -5.09 11.08
CA GLN A 89 7.71 -5.96 12.05
C GLN A 89 6.66 -6.83 11.37
N ARG A 90 6.66 -8.13 11.64
CA ARG A 90 5.60 -9.03 11.20
C ARG A 90 4.38 -8.87 12.11
N VAL A 91 3.23 -8.67 11.50
CA VAL A 91 1.92 -8.74 12.15
C VAL A 91 1.36 -10.15 11.91
N GLU A 92 1.00 -10.83 12.98
CA GLU A 92 0.36 -12.15 12.92
C GLU A 92 -1.15 -11.99 13.01
N VAL A 93 -1.87 -13.03 12.58
CA VAL A 93 -3.32 -13.09 12.77
C VAL A 93 -3.60 -13.45 14.22
N GLU A 94 -4.38 -12.59 14.89
CA GLU A 94 -4.83 -12.80 16.26
C GLU A 94 -6.17 -13.57 16.27
N THR A 95 -6.53 -14.13 17.41
CA THR A 95 -7.76 -14.95 17.54
C THR A 95 -9.05 -14.15 17.39
N ASP A 96 -9.00 -12.84 17.68
CA ASP A 96 -10.12 -11.91 17.54
C ASP A 96 -10.20 -11.27 16.15
N ASP A 97 -9.26 -11.56 15.25
CA ASP A 97 -9.32 -11.10 13.87
C ASP A 97 -10.47 -11.78 13.10
N THR A 98 -11.33 -10.96 12.53
CA THR A 98 -12.55 -11.39 11.82
C THR A 98 -12.42 -11.32 10.31
N LEU A 99 -11.69 -10.33 9.80
CA LEU A 99 -11.38 -10.12 8.39
C LEU A 99 -10.17 -9.20 8.24
N HIS A 100 -9.51 -9.23 7.09
CA HIS A 100 -8.58 -8.18 6.68
C HIS A 100 -9.35 -7.12 5.88
N LEU A 101 -9.47 -5.91 6.43
CA LEU A 101 -10.27 -4.83 5.83
C LEU A 101 -9.33 -3.92 5.04
N MET A 102 -9.65 -3.69 3.77
CA MET A 102 -8.83 -2.92 2.85
C MET A 102 -9.62 -1.79 2.23
N THR A 103 -8.92 -0.70 1.90
CA THR A 103 -9.47 0.42 1.14
C THR A 103 -8.53 0.85 0.04
N THR A 104 -9.09 1.13 -1.13
CA THR A 104 -8.41 1.86 -2.20
C THR A 104 -9.03 3.23 -2.28
N LEU A 105 -8.23 4.29 -2.15
CA LEU A 105 -8.65 5.68 -2.28
C LEU A 105 -8.01 6.30 -3.53
N TRP A 106 -8.80 6.95 -4.39
CA TRP A 106 -8.30 7.51 -5.64
C TRP A 106 -8.96 8.83 -6.03
N ASP A 107 -8.29 9.59 -6.91
CA ASP A 107 -8.88 10.74 -7.60
C ASP A 107 -9.82 10.28 -8.71
N ARG A 108 -11.05 10.76 -8.70
CA ARG A 108 -12.09 10.34 -9.64
C ARG A 108 -11.79 10.73 -11.08
N GLU A 109 -11.12 11.85 -11.28
CA GLU A 109 -10.84 12.41 -12.61
C GLU A 109 -9.70 11.66 -13.29
N THR A 110 -8.55 11.53 -12.62
CA THR A 110 -7.36 10.90 -13.21
C THR A 110 -7.28 9.40 -12.98
N LYS A 111 -8.09 8.85 -12.06
CA LYS A 111 -8.02 7.46 -11.57
C LYS A 111 -6.70 7.12 -10.87
N THR A 112 -5.98 8.12 -10.36
CA THR A 112 -4.73 7.94 -9.61
C THR A 112 -5.02 7.55 -8.16
N VAL A 113 -4.40 6.48 -7.67
CA VAL A 113 -4.48 6.12 -6.24
C VAL A 113 -3.73 7.15 -5.40
N LEU A 114 -4.31 7.55 -4.27
CA LEU A 114 -3.84 8.69 -3.50
C LEU A 114 -3.13 8.24 -2.20
N PRO A 115 -1.82 8.47 -2.05
CA PRO A 115 -1.10 8.31 -0.78
C PRO A 115 -1.37 9.52 0.13
N VAL A 116 -2.41 9.44 0.95
CA VAL A 116 -2.82 10.46 1.94
C VAL A 116 -2.85 9.91 3.37
N ASP A 117 -2.97 10.79 4.36
CA ASP A 117 -3.39 10.39 5.72
C ASP A 117 -4.85 9.93 5.65
N MET A 118 -5.09 8.66 5.96
CA MET A 118 -6.42 8.06 5.90
C MET A 118 -6.82 7.50 7.27
N ARG A 119 -8.07 7.73 7.66
CA ARG A 119 -8.66 7.18 8.88
C ARG A 119 -9.92 6.40 8.55
N VAL A 120 -10.17 5.35 9.31
CA VAL A 120 -11.40 4.56 9.21
C VAL A 120 -12.06 4.52 10.58
N GLU A 121 -13.34 4.88 10.63
CA GLU A 121 -14.21 4.66 11.79
C GLU A 121 -15.29 3.66 11.38
N LEU A 122 -15.38 2.54 12.07
CA LEU A 122 -16.44 1.56 11.86
C LEU A 122 -17.58 1.84 12.84
N LEU A 123 -18.81 1.83 12.33
CA LEU A 123 -20.02 2.10 13.11
C LEU A 123 -20.98 0.93 13.01
N GLN A 124 -21.69 0.65 14.10
CA GLN A 124 -22.84 -0.25 14.14
C GLN A 124 -24.00 0.50 14.78
N ASP A 125 -25.16 0.51 14.12
CA ASP A 125 -26.33 1.31 14.53
C ASP A 125 -26.00 2.80 14.82
N GLY A 126 -25.08 3.37 14.02
CA GLY A 126 -24.61 4.75 14.14
C GLY A 126 -23.67 5.02 15.33
N SER A 127 -23.26 3.99 16.08
CA SER A 127 -22.30 4.11 17.18
C SER A 127 -20.94 3.53 16.80
N PRO A 128 -19.81 4.18 17.13
CA PRO A 128 -18.49 3.63 16.84
C PRO A 128 -18.25 2.28 17.51
N VAL A 129 -17.64 1.34 16.78
CA VAL A 129 -17.14 0.07 17.31
C VAL A 129 -15.61 0.10 17.36
N ASP A 130 -15.05 -0.44 18.44
CA ASP A 130 -13.61 -0.62 18.55
C ASP A 130 -13.21 -1.92 17.84
N ALA A 131 -12.75 -1.79 16.61
CA ALA A 131 -12.37 -2.89 15.73
C ALA A 131 -10.87 -2.91 15.39
N GLY A 132 -10.06 -2.09 16.08
CA GLY A 132 -8.61 -2.03 15.87
C GLY A 132 -8.10 -1.17 14.70
N ILE A 133 -8.95 -0.71 13.77
CA ILE A 133 -8.52 -0.12 12.48
C ILE A 133 -8.61 1.42 12.35
N SER A 134 -8.44 2.19 13.42
CA SER A 134 -8.59 3.66 13.33
C SER A 134 -7.69 4.32 12.26
N SER A 135 -6.54 3.71 11.98
CA SER A 135 -5.46 4.24 11.15
C SER A 135 -4.82 3.08 10.37
N PRO A 136 -5.49 2.56 9.34
CA PRO A 136 -4.99 1.41 8.60
C PRO A 136 -3.63 1.71 7.96
N TRP A 137 -2.81 0.68 7.84
CA TRP A 137 -1.48 0.81 7.28
C TRP A 137 -1.56 1.10 5.78
N PRO A 138 -0.74 2.00 5.22
CA PRO A 138 -0.52 2.02 3.79
C PRO A 138 0.25 0.75 3.41
N MET A 139 -0.21 0.02 2.41
CA MET A 139 0.28 -1.33 2.07
C MET A 139 0.53 -1.48 0.58
N LEU A 140 1.37 -2.45 0.25
CA LEU A 140 1.63 -2.89 -1.11
C LEU A 140 1.38 -4.40 -1.21
N SER A 141 0.52 -4.81 -2.14
CA SER A 141 0.32 -6.22 -2.50
C SER A 141 0.41 -6.43 -4.01
N GLN A 142 0.76 -7.64 -4.44
CA GLN A 142 0.94 -7.94 -5.87
C GLN A 142 -0.35 -7.79 -6.67
N ARG A 143 -1.50 -8.12 -6.06
CA ARG A 143 -2.80 -8.14 -6.74
C ARG A 143 -3.55 -6.81 -6.65
N MET A 144 -3.54 -6.15 -5.50
CA MET A 144 -4.29 -4.92 -5.26
C MET A 144 -3.45 -3.65 -5.48
N GLY A 145 -2.13 -3.81 -5.51
CA GLY A 145 -1.18 -2.72 -5.57
C GLY A 145 -1.18 -1.87 -4.31
N PHE A 146 -1.09 -0.55 -4.46
CA PHE A 146 -1.10 0.37 -3.31
C PHE A 146 -2.52 0.53 -2.76
N HIS A 147 -2.70 0.28 -1.46
CA HIS A 147 -3.97 0.36 -0.76
C HIS A 147 -3.71 0.62 0.72
N TYR A 148 -4.77 0.73 1.52
CA TYR A 148 -4.67 0.75 2.97
C TYR A 148 -5.37 -0.45 3.57
N GLY A 149 -4.85 -1.03 4.64
CA GLY A 149 -5.54 -2.13 5.30
C GLY A 149 -5.02 -2.45 6.70
N ASP A 150 -5.80 -3.24 7.41
CA ASP A 150 -5.41 -3.91 8.65
C ASP A 150 -6.33 -5.11 8.93
N ASN A 151 -5.89 -6.02 9.79
CA ASN A 151 -6.80 -7.01 10.36
C ASN A 151 -7.72 -6.33 11.38
N VAL A 152 -8.99 -6.73 11.41
CA VAL A 152 -10.01 -6.11 12.27
C VAL A 152 -10.79 -7.13 13.06
N GLY A 153 -11.16 -6.79 14.29
CA GLY A 153 -12.03 -7.59 15.15
C GLY A 153 -13.44 -7.01 15.26
N LEU A 154 -14.36 -7.42 14.39
CA LEU A 154 -15.77 -7.02 14.48
C LEU A 154 -16.49 -7.76 15.62
N PRO A 155 -17.34 -7.07 16.42
CA PRO A 155 -17.95 -7.66 17.61
C PRO A 155 -18.99 -8.75 17.30
N GLY A 156 -19.51 -8.80 16.07
CA GLY A 156 -20.50 -9.79 15.64
C GLY A 156 -20.89 -9.61 14.18
N GLU A 157 -21.70 -10.51 13.65
CA GLU A 157 -22.30 -10.36 12.31
C GLU A 157 -23.37 -9.27 12.31
N GLY A 158 -23.58 -8.64 11.15
CA GLY A 158 -24.65 -7.65 10.93
C GLY A 158 -24.23 -6.47 10.07
N GLU A 159 -25.05 -5.43 10.10
CA GLU A 159 -24.86 -4.20 9.34
C GLU A 159 -23.86 -3.25 10.01
N TYR A 160 -22.96 -2.70 9.21
CA TYR A 160 -21.95 -1.73 9.61
C TYR A 160 -21.88 -0.58 8.61
N THR A 161 -21.36 0.55 9.06
CA THR A 161 -20.94 1.65 8.19
C THR A 161 -19.45 1.87 8.39
N ALA A 162 -18.67 1.83 7.32
CA ALA A 162 -17.29 2.32 7.33
C ALA A 162 -17.29 3.80 6.94
N ARG A 163 -16.92 4.67 7.88
CA ARG A 163 -16.64 6.08 7.60
C ARG A 163 -15.16 6.26 7.35
N ILE A 164 -14.81 6.50 6.09
CA ILE A 164 -13.45 6.75 5.64
C ILE A 164 -13.22 8.26 5.55
N ARG A 165 -12.20 8.74 6.25
CA ARG A 165 -11.73 10.12 6.13
C ARG A 165 -10.45 10.13 5.31
N ALA A 166 -10.52 10.77 4.14
CA ALA A 166 -9.37 11.06 3.31
C ALA A 166 -8.81 12.43 3.69
N GLY A 167 -7.53 12.50 4.07
CA GLY A 167 -6.83 13.76 4.24
C GLY A 167 -6.64 14.52 2.91
N PRO A 168 -6.32 15.82 2.97
CA PRO A 168 -5.90 16.53 1.77
C PRO A 168 -4.62 15.90 1.21
N VAL A 169 -4.41 16.00 -0.10
CA VAL A 169 -3.17 15.53 -0.72
C VAL A 169 -2.04 16.49 -0.29
N ALA A 170 -1.09 15.95 0.45
CA ALA A 170 0.08 16.68 0.96
C ALA A 170 1.24 16.73 -0.04
N LEU A 171 1.18 15.91 -1.10
CA LEU A 171 2.15 15.88 -2.19
C LEU A 171 2.08 17.17 -3.01
N GLU A 172 3.16 17.48 -3.73
CA GLU A 172 3.13 18.50 -4.75
C GLU A 172 2.13 18.09 -5.84
N ARG A 173 1.37 19.06 -6.37
CA ARG A 173 0.26 18.81 -7.29
C ARG A 173 0.39 19.70 -8.49
N THR A 174 0.47 19.09 -9.66
CA THR A 174 0.67 19.77 -10.93
C THR A 174 -0.34 19.28 -11.97
N GLY A 175 -0.47 20.02 -13.07
CA GLY A 175 -1.36 19.65 -14.17
C GLY A 175 -2.80 19.45 -13.70
N ALA A 176 -3.36 18.25 -13.95
CA ALA A 176 -4.74 17.91 -13.59
C ALA A 176 -5.04 17.95 -12.07
N PHE A 177 -4.02 18.01 -11.21
CA PHE A 177 -4.18 18.09 -9.76
C PHE A 177 -4.07 19.52 -9.20
N GLU A 178 -3.67 20.49 -10.01
CA GLU A 178 -3.44 21.87 -9.56
C GLU A 178 -4.72 22.45 -8.93
N GLY A 179 -4.63 22.88 -7.67
CA GLY A 179 -5.74 23.45 -6.92
C GLY A 179 -6.88 22.48 -6.54
N ARG A 180 -6.73 21.17 -6.77
CA ARG A 180 -7.70 20.11 -6.41
C ARG A 180 -7.21 19.26 -5.25
N LEU A 181 -8.10 18.59 -4.52
CA LEU A 181 -7.75 17.71 -3.38
C LEU A 181 -7.05 18.45 -2.21
N ASP A 182 -7.34 19.75 -2.01
CA ASP A 182 -6.79 20.59 -0.94
C ASP A 182 -7.56 20.49 0.39
N THR A 183 -8.76 19.91 0.35
CA THR A 183 -9.61 19.67 1.51
C THR A 183 -9.83 18.19 1.74
N ALA A 184 -9.86 17.79 3.01
CA ALA A 184 -10.24 16.44 3.40
C ALA A 184 -11.69 16.10 2.98
N ALA A 185 -11.93 14.84 2.64
CA ALA A 185 -13.25 14.29 2.34
C ALA A 185 -13.67 13.22 3.36
N SER A 186 -14.98 13.01 3.50
CA SER A 186 -15.55 11.97 4.37
C SER A 186 -16.50 11.12 3.55
N LEU A 187 -16.15 9.86 3.35
CA LEU A 187 -16.89 8.90 2.54
C LEU A 187 -17.48 7.83 3.46
N GLU A 188 -18.70 7.40 3.21
CA GLU A 188 -19.35 6.33 3.98
C GLU A 188 -19.71 5.17 3.06
N VAL A 189 -19.37 3.95 3.48
CA VAL A 189 -19.74 2.70 2.80
C VAL A 189 -20.48 1.84 3.81
N ASP A 190 -21.76 1.60 3.56
CA ASP A 190 -22.55 0.63 4.31
C ASP A 190 -22.24 -0.79 3.81
N PHE A 191 -22.11 -1.74 4.75
CA PHE A 191 -21.81 -3.13 4.44
C PHE A 191 -22.36 -4.08 5.49
N GLU A 192 -22.70 -5.30 5.05
CA GLU A 192 -23.06 -6.40 5.93
C GLU A 192 -21.84 -7.29 6.15
N TYR A 193 -21.49 -7.56 7.41
CA TYR A 193 -20.51 -8.58 7.76
C TYR A 193 -21.22 -9.89 8.10
N ALA A 194 -20.98 -10.90 7.28
CA ALA A 194 -21.34 -12.29 7.56
C ALA A 194 -20.08 -13.16 7.54
N ARG A 195 -19.93 -14.05 8.53
CA ARG A 195 -18.78 -14.98 8.57
C ARG A 195 -18.79 -15.94 7.40
N SER A 196 -19.98 -16.27 6.88
CA SER A 196 -20.12 -17.08 5.66
C SER A 196 -19.34 -16.48 4.50
N ASP A 197 -19.36 -15.15 4.35
CA ASP A 197 -18.76 -14.49 3.21
C ASP A 197 -17.23 -14.59 3.24
N ILE A 198 -16.65 -14.61 4.43
CA ILE A 198 -15.21 -14.85 4.62
C ILE A 198 -14.88 -16.32 4.36
N ASN A 199 -15.69 -17.24 4.89
CA ASN A 199 -15.50 -18.69 4.72
C ASN A 199 -15.69 -19.16 3.27
N GLU A 200 -16.41 -18.39 2.45
CA GLU A 200 -16.64 -18.65 1.03
C GLU A 200 -15.55 -18.09 0.13
N LEU A 201 -14.62 -17.29 0.65
CA LEU A 201 -13.48 -16.81 -0.12
C LEU A 201 -12.61 -17.99 -0.55
N SER A 202 -12.27 -18.02 -1.83
CA SER A 202 -11.39 -19.03 -2.36
C SER A 202 -9.91 -18.71 -2.08
N PHE A 203 -9.16 -19.78 -1.99
CA PHE A 203 -7.73 -19.77 -1.75
C PHE A 203 -7.08 -20.75 -2.73
N GLU A 204 -6.24 -20.25 -3.63
CA GLU A 204 -5.56 -21.06 -4.64
C GLU A 204 -4.07 -21.18 -4.30
N THR A 205 -3.63 -22.38 -3.96
CA THR A 205 -2.20 -22.68 -3.80
C THR A 205 -1.53 -22.74 -5.17
N LEU A 206 -0.43 -22.00 -5.33
CA LEU A 206 0.37 -22.05 -6.54
C LEU A 206 1.17 -23.36 -6.60
N ASP A 207 1.60 -23.76 -7.80
CA ASP A 207 2.56 -24.86 -7.97
C ASP A 207 3.83 -24.58 -7.13
N GLU A 208 4.16 -25.48 -6.21
CA GLU A 208 5.32 -25.37 -5.30
C GLU A 208 6.63 -25.10 -6.04
N SER A 209 6.78 -25.59 -7.28
CA SER A 209 7.97 -25.34 -8.10
C SER A 209 8.16 -23.86 -8.50
N LYS A 210 7.13 -23.04 -8.35
CA LYS A 210 7.14 -21.59 -8.63
C LYS A 210 7.36 -20.74 -7.40
N TRP A 211 7.20 -21.29 -6.20
CA TRP A 211 7.31 -20.53 -4.96
C TRP A 211 8.70 -19.88 -4.85
N GLY A 212 8.76 -18.60 -4.52
CA GLY A 212 10.03 -17.89 -4.37
C GLY A 212 10.72 -17.52 -5.69
N THR A 213 10.14 -17.87 -6.85
CA THR A 213 10.67 -17.39 -8.14
C THR A 213 10.44 -15.89 -8.27
N ARG A 214 11.42 -15.18 -8.86
CA ARG A 214 11.34 -13.73 -9.11
C ARG A 214 10.32 -13.43 -10.20
N ASP A 215 9.09 -13.21 -9.79
CA ASP A 215 7.92 -12.89 -10.60
C ASP A 215 6.82 -12.36 -9.65
N ALA A 216 5.72 -11.85 -10.19
CA ALA A 216 4.57 -11.37 -9.42
C ALA A 216 3.26 -11.97 -9.90
N LEU A 217 2.31 -12.15 -8.98
CA LEU A 217 0.92 -12.36 -9.34
C LEU A 217 0.43 -11.17 -10.17
N SER A 218 -0.40 -11.48 -11.18
CA SER A 218 -1.08 -10.44 -11.94
C SER A 218 -1.98 -9.61 -11.03
N LEU A 219 -2.08 -8.32 -11.34
CA LEU A 219 -3.09 -7.44 -10.78
C LEU A 219 -4.47 -8.08 -10.90
N MET A 220 -5.31 -7.86 -9.88
CA MET A 220 -6.68 -8.34 -9.89
C MET A 220 -7.44 -7.80 -11.10
N ASP A 221 -7.98 -8.72 -11.90
CA ASP A 221 -8.85 -8.38 -13.02
C ASP A 221 -10.27 -8.27 -12.52
N HIS A 222 -10.95 -7.17 -12.85
CA HIS A 222 -12.28 -6.84 -12.34
C HIS A 222 -13.41 -7.72 -12.90
N GLY A 223 -13.07 -8.76 -13.65
CA GLY A 223 -13.96 -9.83 -14.11
C GLY A 223 -13.92 -11.12 -13.28
N ASP A 224 -13.10 -11.20 -12.22
CA ASP A 224 -12.85 -12.43 -11.46
C ASP A 224 -13.89 -12.78 -10.37
N GLY A 225 -15.09 -12.16 -10.43
CA GLY A 225 -16.21 -12.49 -9.54
C GLY A 225 -16.45 -11.47 -8.43
N SER A 226 -15.68 -10.38 -8.37
CA SER A 226 -16.12 -9.18 -7.66
C SER A 226 -17.36 -8.63 -8.37
N GLY A 227 -18.52 -8.77 -7.73
CA GLY A 227 -19.77 -8.20 -8.22
C GLY A 227 -19.52 -6.75 -8.63
N SER A 228 -19.93 -6.39 -9.85
CA SER A 228 -19.82 -5.02 -10.37
C SER A 228 -20.70 -4.08 -9.54
N HIS A 229 -20.21 -3.69 -8.37
CA HIS A 229 -20.84 -2.77 -7.43
C HIS A 229 -20.34 -1.32 -7.64
N GLY A 230 -19.47 -1.09 -8.63
CA GLY A 230 -18.85 0.22 -8.86
C GLY A 230 -19.73 1.24 -9.57
N GLY A 231 -20.88 0.84 -10.16
CA GLY A 231 -21.76 1.75 -10.90
C GLY A 231 -20.98 2.68 -11.85
N ASP A 232 -21.20 3.99 -11.72
CA ASP A 232 -20.54 5.03 -12.54
C ASP A 232 -19.05 5.27 -12.19
N LEU A 233 -18.55 4.72 -11.06
CA LEU A 233 -17.15 4.90 -10.65
C LEU A 233 -16.20 3.96 -11.42
N GLY A 234 -16.74 2.89 -11.99
CA GLY A 234 -15.96 1.81 -12.59
C GLY A 234 -15.23 0.99 -11.52
N PRO A 235 -14.29 0.12 -11.93
CA PRO A 235 -13.47 -0.62 -10.98
C PRO A 235 -12.47 0.27 -10.25
N PRO A 236 -12.04 -0.11 -9.03
CA PRO A 236 -11.04 0.66 -8.30
C PRO A 236 -9.66 0.46 -8.94
N PRO A 237 -8.85 1.52 -9.08
CA PRO A 237 -7.50 1.42 -9.62
C PRO A 237 -6.55 0.70 -8.65
N THR A 238 -5.50 0.07 -9.16
CA THR A 238 -4.52 -0.68 -8.35
C THR A 238 -3.23 0.09 -8.10
N GLY A 239 -3.20 1.40 -8.40
CA GLY A 239 -1.98 2.22 -8.30
C GLY A 239 -0.97 1.91 -9.40
N GLN A 240 -1.40 1.27 -10.49
CA GLN A 240 -0.63 1.16 -11.72
C GLN A 240 -0.65 2.51 -12.46
N GLU A 241 0.51 2.99 -12.84
CA GLU A 241 0.68 4.31 -13.47
C GLU A 241 0.72 4.23 -15.01
N PRO A 242 0.64 5.37 -15.73
CA PRO A 242 0.78 5.41 -17.18
C PRO A 242 2.03 4.66 -17.64
N ARG A 243 1.93 3.95 -18.77
CA ARG A 243 3.08 3.20 -19.31
C ARG A 243 4.23 4.18 -19.53
N ILE A 244 5.44 3.75 -19.20
CA ILE A 244 6.66 4.56 -19.36
C ILE A 244 6.80 5.16 -20.77
N ALA A 245 6.38 4.43 -21.81
CA ALA A 245 6.44 4.88 -23.19
C ALA A 245 5.39 5.96 -23.57
N ASP A 246 4.37 6.16 -22.73
CA ASP A 246 3.32 7.15 -22.94
C ASP A 246 3.55 8.44 -22.12
N ILE A 247 4.55 8.46 -21.22
CA ILE A 247 4.89 9.63 -20.41
C ILE A 247 5.60 10.66 -21.30
N PRO A 248 5.16 11.93 -21.30
CA PRO A 248 5.80 12.98 -22.08
C PRO A 248 7.17 13.37 -21.49
N GLY A 249 8.07 13.85 -22.37
CA GLY A 249 9.44 14.23 -22.02
C GLY A 249 10.48 13.25 -22.58
N ASP A 250 11.75 13.55 -22.35
CA ASP A 250 12.87 12.74 -22.77
C ASP A 250 13.19 11.70 -21.69
N SER A 251 12.99 10.42 -22.01
CA SER A 251 13.31 9.33 -21.08
C SER A 251 14.83 9.10 -21.03
N LEU A 252 15.37 9.07 -19.82
CA LEU A 252 16.76 8.66 -19.55
C LEU A 252 16.91 7.14 -19.43
N GLY A 253 15.80 6.40 -19.56
CA GLY A 253 15.72 4.96 -19.42
C GLY A 253 15.40 4.49 -18.00
N THR A 254 15.36 3.16 -17.84
CA THR A 254 15.03 2.49 -16.57
C THR A 254 16.25 1.77 -16.02
N GLN A 255 16.56 2.03 -14.75
CA GLN A 255 17.54 1.29 -13.96
C GLN A 255 16.83 0.43 -12.92
N ARG A 256 17.52 -0.55 -12.32
CA ARG A 256 16.98 -1.38 -11.24
C ARG A 256 17.86 -1.30 -10.01
N SER A 257 17.25 -1.07 -8.86
CA SER A 257 17.90 -1.04 -7.54
C SER A 257 16.86 -1.40 -6.47
N GLY A 258 17.23 -2.15 -5.43
CA GLY A 258 16.27 -2.68 -4.44
C GLY A 258 15.13 -3.53 -5.03
N ASP A 259 15.37 -4.09 -6.23
CA ASP A 259 14.39 -4.72 -7.13
C ASP A 259 13.28 -3.78 -7.68
N ALA A 260 13.29 -2.49 -7.34
CA ALA A 260 12.45 -1.50 -7.99
C ALA A 260 12.93 -1.20 -9.42
N ALA A 261 11.99 -0.89 -10.31
CA ALA A 261 12.29 -0.27 -11.60
C ALA A 261 12.21 1.25 -11.42
N ILE A 262 13.33 1.95 -11.62
CA ILE A 262 13.43 3.40 -11.44
C ILE A 262 13.67 4.01 -12.82
N THR A 263 12.68 4.76 -13.30
CA THR A 263 12.75 5.43 -14.61
C THR A 263 12.86 6.93 -14.40
N ALA A 264 13.76 7.58 -15.12
CA ALA A 264 13.91 9.03 -15.07
C ALA A 264 13.52 9.67 -16.41
N PHE A 265 12.94 10.87 -16.33
CA PHE A 265 12.54 11.69 -17.46
C PHE A 265 13.02 13.12 -17.26
N VAL A 266 13.28 13.81 -18.36
CA VAL A 266 13.53 15.25 -18.39
C VAL A 266 12.46 15.92 -19.22
N THR A 267 11.91 17.02 -18.71
CA THR A 267 10.95 17.86 -19.45
C THR A 267 11.19 19.34 -19.15
N ASP A 268 10.85 20.20 -20.08
CA ASP A 268 10.89 21.66 -19.97
C ASP A 268 9.49 22.28 -19.89
N ALA A 269 8.47 21.48 -19.56
CA ALA A 269 7.09 21.97 -19.53
C ALA A 269 6.88 23.05 -18.46
N ASP A 270 6.32 24.18 -18.86
CA ASP A 270 6.12 25.40 -18.05
C ASP A 270 5.39 25.18 -16.70
N ARG A 271 4.64 24.07 -16.56
CA ARG A 271 3.93 23.74 -15.31
C ARG A 271 4.87 23.25 -14.20
N PHE A 272 6.09 22.85 -14.54
CA PHE A 272 7.09 22.35 -13.59
C PHE A 272 8.24 23.33 -13.35
N THR A 273 8.52 24.21 -14.30
CA THR A 273 9.66 25.12 -14.24
C THR A 273 9.43 26.38 -15.05
N ASP A 274 10.02 27.51 -14.63
CA ASP A 274 10.00 28.78 -15.37
C ASP A 274 11.23 28.90 -16.30
N GLY A 275 11.24 28.07 -17.34
CA GLY A 275 12.28 28.10 -18.39
C GLY A 275 13.55 27.29 -18.11
N GLY A 276 13.50 26.35 -17.15
CA GLY A 276 14.57 25.41 -16.85
C GLY A 276 14.29 23.97 -17.33
N SER A 277 14.92 23.00 -16.65
CA SER A 277 14.68 21.57 -16.82
C SER A 277 14.03 20.99 -15.57
N TYR A 278 13.11 20.05 -15.75
CA TYR A 278 12.50 19.28 -14.67
C TYR A 278 12.89 17.82 -14.79
N LEU A 279 13.52 17.30 -13.73
CA LEU A 279 13.83 15.89 -13.59
C LEU A 279 12.68 15.20 -12.84
N ALA A 280 12.05 14.22 -13.50
CA ALA A 280 11.02 13.39 -12.88
C ALA A 280 11.52 11.94 -12.74
N VAL A 281 11.48 11.41 -11.52
CA VAL A 281 11.90 10.04 -11.19
C VAL A 281 10.70 9.22 -10.75
N CYS A 282 10.44 8.11 -11.45
CA CYS A 282 9.29 7.24 -11.25
C CYS A 282 9.75 5.87 -10.72
N PRO A 283 9.88 5.68 -9.39
CA PRO A 283 10.13 4.36 -8.82
C PRO A 283 8.85 3.53 -8.83
N ARG A 284 8.92 2.33 -9.42
CA ARG A 284 7.78 1.41 -9.56
C ARG A 284 8.16 -0.03 -9.23
N THR A 285 7.16 -0.85 -8.91
CA THR A 285 7.35 -2.30 -8.81
C THR A 285 7.77 -2.87 -10.17
N PRO A 286 8.63 -3.91 -10.18
CA PRO A 286 9.26 -4.37 -11.42
C PRO A 286 8.38 -5.14 -12.41
N TYR A 287 7.19 -5.61 -11.98
CA TYR A 287 6.33 -6.48 -12.80
C TYR A 287 4.97 -5.87 -13.13
N ASN A 288 4.41 -5.04 -12.22
CA ASN A 288 3.05 -4.52 -12.33
C ASN A 288 2.99 -2.99 -12.44
N ASP A 289 4.13 -2.30 -12.53
CA ASP A 289 4.23 -0.84 -12.64
C ASP A 289 3.47 -0.07 -11.54
N ILE A 290 3.37 -0.66 -10.35
CA ILE A 290 2.70 -0.05 -9.18
C ILE A 290 3.64 0.98 -8.57
N ILE A 291 3.09 2.13 -8.16
CA ILE A 291 3.82 3.20 -7.46
C ILE A 291 4.57 2.73 -6.20
N LEU A 292 5.67 3.41 -5.90
CA LEU A 292 6.39 3.29 -4.63
C LEU A 292 6.38 4.65 -3.88
N PRO A 293 5.25 4.99 -3.22
CA PRO A 293 5.10 6.25 -2.50
C PRO A 293 5.86 6.20 -1.16
N LEU A 294 5.93 7.34 -0.48
CA LEU A 294 6.59 7.46 0.83
C LEU A 294 8.07 7.00 0.79
N THR A 295 8.72 7.26 -0.34
CA THR A 295 10.17 7.03 -0.55
C THR A 295 10.87 8.38 -0.43
N ALA A 296 12.05 8.42 0.17
CA ALA A 296 12.89 9.62 0.12
C ALA A 296 13.96 9.43 -0.95
N LEU A 297 14.02 10.35 -1.92
CA LEU A 297 14.99 10.34 -3.00
C LEU A 297 15.79 11.64 -3.01
N SER A 298 17.05 11.55 -3.41
CA SER A 298 17.89 12.70 -3.75
C SER A 298 18.56 12.49 -5.11
N ALA A 299 18.91 13.61 -5.77
CA ALA A 299 19.64 13.61 -7.03
C ALA A 299 20.90 14.44 -6.91
N THR A 300 21.99 13.88 -7.43
CA THR A 300 23.27 14.57 -7.62
C THR A 300 23.52 14.71 -9.11
N VAL A 301 23.67 15.95 -9.58
CA VAL A 301 23.99 16.26 -10.97
C VAL A 301 25.46 16.66 -11.06
N GLU A 302 26.24 15.93 -11.84
CA GLU A 302 27.64 16.20 -12.12
C GLU A 302 27.84 16.66 -13.56
N ARG A 303 28.57 17.77 -13.74
CA ARG A 303 28.97 18.32 -15.03
C ARG A 303 30.49 18.38 -15.10
N ASP A 304 31.07 17.78 -16.13
CA ASP A 304 32.54 17.72 -16.31
C ASP A 304 33.32 17.20 -15.08
N GLY A 305 32.67 16.36 -14.25
CA GLY A 305 33.24 15.80 -13.03
C GLY A 305 33.11 16.67 -11.78
N GLU A 306 32.38 17.78 -11.85
CA GLU A 306 32.05 18.63 -10.70
C GLU A 306 30.55 18.54 -10.37
N VAL A 307 30.21 18.43 -9.09
CA VAL A 307 28.81 18.46 -8.63
C VAL A 307 28.27 19.88 -8.81
N VAL A 308 27.27 20.03 -9.68
CA VAL A 308 26.59 21.31 -9.93
C VAL A 308 25.28 21.43 -9.15
N ARG A 309 24.68 20.30 -8.75
CA ARG A 309 23.48 20.24 -7.93
C ARG A 309 23.44 18.97 -7.08
N GLU A 310 22.93 19.08 -5.86
CA GLU A 310 22.63 17.96 -4.97
C GLU A 310 21.42 18.37 -4.10
N GLU A 311 20.27 17.71 -4.28
CA GLU A 311 19.04 18.05 -3.55
C GLU A 311 18.07 16.86 -3.45
N GLY A 312 17.20 16.90 -2.44
CA GLY A 312 16.08 15.97 -2.31
C GLY A 312 14.99 16.22 -3.36
N LEU A 313 14.38 15.17 -3.87
CA LEU A 313 13.28 15.25 -4.82
C LEU A 313 11.95 15.37 -4.07
N VAL A 314 11.00 16.09 -4.67
CA VAL A 314 9.68 16.33 -4.10
C VAL A 314 8.68 15.31 -4.66
N GLU A 315 8.01 14.55 -3.79
CA GLU A 315 6.94 13.63 -4.19
C GLU A 315 5.76 14.43 -4.78
N THR A 316 5.38 14.09 -6.01
CA THR A 316 4.50 14.88 -6.87
C THR A 316 3.45 14.00 -7.56
N LEU A 317 2.23 14.52 -7.70
CA LEU A 317 1.20 13.99 -8.59
C LEU A 317 1.00 14.93 -9.79
N ASP A 318 1.04 14.36 -11.00
CA ASP A 318 0.72 15.05 -12.26
C ASP A 318 -0.21 14.18 -13.11
N GLY A 319 -1.07 14.82 -13.90
CA GLY A 319 -2.03 14.11 -14.75
C GLY A 319 -1.42 13.36 -15.93
N GLU A 320 -0.21 13.72 -16.38
CA GLU A 320 0.46 13.08 -17.51
C GLU A 320 1.65 12.22 -17.06
N LEU A 321 2.44 12.70 -16.10
CA LEU A 321 3.61 11.98 -15.58
C LEU A 321 3.22 10.94 -14.52
N GLY A 322 2.05 11.09 -13.89
CA GLY A 322 1.60 10.23 -12.80
C GLY A 322 2.27 10.57 -11.47
N HIS A 323 2.34 9.59 -10.57
CA HIS A 323 3.15 9.68 -9.34
C HIS A 323 4.65 9.62 -9.65
N HIS A 324 5.39 10.62 -9.19
CA HIS A 324 6.83 10.73 -9.39
C HIS A 324 7.49 11.59 -8.30
N TYR A 325 8.80 11.65 -8.33
CA TYR A 325 9.61 12.53 -7.49
C TYR A 325 10.34 13.53 -8.39
N GLY A 326 10.15 14.81 -8.11
CA GLY A 326 10.53 15.91 -9.00
C GLY A 326 11.68 16.75 -8.48
N LEU A 327 12.48 17.30 -9.40
CA LEU A 327 13.46 18.34 -9.11
C LEU A 327 13.51 19.37 -10.25
N GLU A 328 13.24 20.63 -9.92
CA GLU A 328 13.47 21.76 -10.82
C GLU A 328 14.97 22.11 -10.86
N LEU A 329 15.49 22.34 -12.07
CA LEU A 329 16.89 22.61 -12.37
C LEU A 329 16.97 23.78 -13.36
N ASP A 330 18.01 24.61 -13.24
CA ASP A 330 18.23 25.70 -14.21
C ASP A 330 18.43 25.15 -15.64
N GLU A 331 19.21 24.08 -15.79
CA GLU A 331 19.47 23.42 -17.07
C GLU A 331 20.12 22.04 -16.87
N LEU A 332 19.65 21.03 -17.59
CA LEU A 332 20.37 19.77 -17.83
C LEU A 332 20.96 19.77 -19.25
N VAL A 333 22.27 19.52 -19.37
CA VAL A 333 22.96 19.52 -20.67
C VAL A 333 23.52 18.14 -21.00
N ALA A 334 23.66 17.86 -22.30
CA ALA A 334 24.20 16.60 -22.79
C ALA A 334 25.59 16.31 -22.17
N GLY A 335 25.75 15.12 -21.61
CA GLY A 335 26.95 14.69 -20.89
C GLY A 335 26.91 14.88 -19.38
N ASP A 336 25.91 15.60 -18.84
CA ASP A 336 25.65 15.60 -17.40
C ASP A 336 25.36 14.19 -16.90
N ARG A 337 25.86 13.88 -15.71
CA ARG A 337 25.56 12.63 -15.00
C ARG A 337 24.58 12.92 -13.88
N VAL A 338 23.46 12.22 -13.89
CA VAL A 338 22.43 12.34 -12.85
C VAL A 338 22.44 11.06 -12.03
N THR A 339 22.92 11.13 -10.80
CA THR A 339 22.87 10.02 -9.84
C THR A 339 21.66 10.17 -8.95
N ILE A 340 20.84 9.14 -8.84
CA ILE A 340 19.71 9.07 -7.93
C ILE A 340 20.08 8.17 -6.75
N THR A 341 19.81 8.67 -5.55
CA THR A 341 20.01 7.96 -4.29
C THR A 341 18.66 7.78 -3.60
N VAL A 342 18.42 6.56 -3.10
CA VAL A 342 17.26 6.27 -2.25
C VAL A 342 17.67 6.46 -0.80
N ASP A 343 17.33 7.61 -0.23
CA ASP A 343 17.68 8.00 1.14
C ASP A 343 16.88 7.21 2.18
N SER A 344 15.63 6.84 1.83
CA SER A 344 14.77 5.99 2.65
C SER A 344 13.89 5.12 1.75
N PRO A 345 13.79 3.81 2.00
CA PRO A 345 12.94 2.92 1.21
C PRO A 345 11.46 3.30 1.34
N PRO A 346 10.59 2.82 0.44
CA PRO A 346 9.15 3.11 0.50
C PRO A 346 8.55 2.66 1.84
N GLN A 347 8.10 3.61 2.67
CA GLN A 347 7.58 3.40 4.03
C GLN A 347 6.13 2.89 4.01
N VAL A 348 5.95 1.75 3.36
CA VAL A 348 4.65 1.11 3.12
C VAL A 348 4.73 -0.34 3.59
N SER A 349 3.69 -0.84 4.23
CA SER A 349 3.61 -2.24 4.66
C SER A 349 3.62 -3.18 3.46
N ARG A 350 3.99 -4.44 3.71
CA ARG A 350 4.18 -5.45 2.67
C ARG A 350 3.35 -6.68 2.96
N HIS A 351 2.67 -7.16 1.93
CA HIS A 351 2.11 -8.50 1.89
C HIS A 351 3.15 -9.51 1.41
N ASP A 352 2.80 -10.79 1.55
CA ASP A 352 3.56 -11.91 1.00
C ASP A 352 3.93 -11.69 -0.47
N GLY A 353 5.19 -11.99 -0.81
CA GLY A 353 5.75 -11.81 -2.15
C GLY A 353 6.41 -10.44 -2.37
N TYR A 354 6.21 -9.49 -1.46
CA TYR A 354 6.87 -8.17 -1.46
C TYR A 354 7.65 -7.87 -0.17
N GLU A 355 7.47 -8.64 0.89
CA GLU A 355 7.98 -8.34 2.23
C GLU A 355 9.50 -8.37 2.36
N THR A 356 10.22 -8.87 1.36
CA THR A 356 11.69 -8.86 1.28
C THR A 356 12.23 -7.88 0.22
N ALA A 357 11.36 -7.19 -0.52
CA ALA A 357 11.72 -6.26 -1.59
C ALA A 357 11.77 -4.80 -1.12
N PHE A 358 12.52 -3.97 -1.85
CA PHE A 358 12.55 -2.51 -1.70
C PHE A 358 13.12 -2.01 -0.35
N PHE A 359 14.23 -2.60 0.13
CA PHE A 359 14.91 -2.17 1.36
C PHE A 359 16.31 -1.62 1.12
N GLU A 360 17.14 -2.36 0.39
CA GLU A 360 18.53 -2.00 0.12
C GLU A 360 18.67 -1.53 -1.32
N PHE A 361 19.12 -0.29 -1.49
CA PHE A 361 19.25 0.36 -2.78
C PHE A 361 20.70 0.77 -3.00
N ASP A 362 21.26 0.35 -4.13
CA ASP A 362 22.46 0.94 -4.71
C ASP A 362 22.10 2.25 -5.43
N GLU A 363 23.06 3.19 -5.48
CA GLU A 363 22.96 4.39 -6.32
C GLU A 363 22.83 4.00 -7.79
N ILE A 364 22.02 4.75 -8.52
CA ILE A 364 21.82 4.57 -9.96
C ILE A 364 22.20 5.85 -10.69
N THR A 365 22.82 5.73 -11.86
CA THR A 365 23.24 6.89 -12.65
C THR A 365 22.65 6.84 -14.05
N TYR A 366 22.20 8.01 -14.50
CA TYR A 366 21.78 8.30 -15.86
C TYR A 366 22.75 9.29 -16.50
N THR A 367 22.80 9.30 -17.82
CA THR A 367 23.53 10.30 -18.60
C THR A 367 22.54 11.05 -19.48
N ILE A 368 22.63 12.39 -19.46
CA ILE A 368 21.83 13.28 -20.31
C ILE A 368 22.32 13.25 -21.75
#